data_AF-A0A9E2X504-F1
#
_entry.id   AF-A0A9E2X504-F1
#
_cell.length_a   1.000
_cell.length_b   1.000
_cell.length_c   1.000
_cell.angle_alpha   90.00
_cell.angle_beta   90.00
_cell.angle_gamma   90.00
#
_symmetry.space_group_name_H-M   'P 1'
#
loop_
_entity.id
_entity.type
_entity.pdbx_description
1 polymer ?
#
loop_
_entity_poly.entity_id
_entity_poly.type
_entity_poly.pdbx_seq_one_letter_code
_entity_poly.pdbx_strand_id
1 'polypeptide(L)'
;MRQKLYHFTECGLDNVWLADGFTLHRTAYGRGVSFDDIEGVHRAIARHLVEVPGGLDGSQLRFLRKELDLSQAGLASLLGYDEQTVSRWERAVSTVPPAADRLLRALWREAQGEGLHLRNFIGSLAGRSGTARRRIVLQRAPRRKEGWQLAA
;
A
#
# COMPACT_ATOMS: atom_id res chain seq x y z
N MET A 1 10.15 19.96 -19.61
CA MET A 1 8.91 19.31 -20.06
C MET A 1 8.15 18.83 -18.83
N ARG A 2 6.88 19.21 -18.62
CA ARG A 2 6.08 18.70 -17.49
C ARG A 2 5.83 17.21 -17.71
N GLN A 3 6.49 16.34 -16.94
CA GLN A 3 6.14 14.92 -16.91
C GLN A 3 4.67 14.80 -16.50
N LYS A 4 3.88 14.09 -17.30
CA LYS A 4 2.46 13.91 -17.05
C LYS A 4 2.31 12.74 -16.08
N LEU A 5 2.19 13.04 -14.80
CA LEU A 5 1.93 12.02 -13.77
C LEU A 5 0.57 11.36 -14.02
N TYR A 6 0.51 10.03 -13.99
CA TYR A 6 -0.74 9.28 -13.99
C TYR A 6 -1.28 9.19 -12.56
N HIS A 7 -2.55 9.53 -12.33
CA HIS A 7 -3.20 9.36 -11.02
C HIS A 7 -3.76 7.94 -10.95
N PHE A 8 -3.13 7.09 -10.15
CA PHE A 8 -3.44 5.67 -10.07
C PHE A 8 -4.45 5.40 -8.96
N THR A 9 -5.71 5.76 -9.20
CA THR A 9 -6.80 5.59 -8.22
C THR A 9 -7.37 4.18 -8.20
N GLU A 10 -7.06 3.37 -9.22
CA GLU A 10 -7.54 2.00 -9.38
C GLU A 10 -7.01 1.07 -8.28
N CYS A 11 -5.88 1.42 -7.64
CA CYS A 11 -5.41 0.71 -6.45
C CYS A 11 -6.28 0.91 -5.20
N GLY A 12 -7.24 1.86 -5.23
CA GLY A 12 -8.10 2.18 -4.10
C GLY A 12 -7.53 3.21 -3.13
N LEU A 13 -6.38 3.82 -3.46
CA LEU A 13 -5.80 4.96 -2.76
C LEU A 13 -5.95 6.23 -3.62
N ASP A 14 -6.31 7.34 -3.00
CA ASP A 14 -6.51 8.62 -3.68
C ASP A 14 -5.21 9.43 -3.83
N ASN A 15 -4.13 8.98 -3.17
CA ASN A 15 -2.88 9.71 -3.06
C ASN A 15 -1.69 9.06 -3.78
N VAL A 16 -1.92 8.23 -4.81
CA VAL A 16 -0.87 7.54 -5.57
C VAL A 16 -0.77 8.02 -7.02
N TRP A 17 0.45 8.37 -7.45
CA TRP A 17 0.75 8.79 -8.82
C TRP A 17 1.93 8.02 -9.40
N LEU A 18 1.90 7.74 -10.70
CA LEU A 18 3.02 7.14 -11.45
C LEU A 18 3.68 8.19 -12.34
N ALA A 19 5.01 8.28 -12.29
CA ALA A 19 5.80 9.17 -13.11
C ALA A 19 6.16 8.57 -14.48
N ASP A 20 6.25 7.25 -14.56
CA ASP A 20 6.60 6.46 -15.74
C ASP A 20 5.98 5.05 -15.65
N GLY A 21 6.38 4.13 -16.54
CA GLY A 21 5.98 2.73 -16.52
C GLY A 21 4.50 2.45 -16.85
N PHE A 22 3.83 3.43 -17.47
CA PHE A 22 2.49 3.29 -18.03
C PHE A 22 2.42 3.85 -19.45
N THR A 23 1.58 3.25 -20.29
CA THR A 23 1.28 3.68 -21.66
C THR A 23 -0.21 3.97 -21.80
N LEU A 24 -0.55 5.21 -22.14
CA LEU A 24 -1.93 5.60 -22.45
C LEU A 24 -2.24 5.28 -23.91
N HIS A 25 -3.36 4.61 -24.15
CA HIS A 25 -3.82 4.26 -25.50
C HIS A 25 -5.33 4.51 -25.65
N ARG A 26 -5.82 4.58 -26.89
CA ARG A 26 -7.25 4.65 -27.18
C ARG A 26 -7.75 3.26 -27.54
N THR A 27 -8.87 2.87 -26.94
CA THR A 27 -9.64 1.67 -27.27
C THR A 27 -10.99 2.07 -27.84
N ALA A 28 -11.74 1.11 -28.39
CA ALA A 28 -13.11 1.34 -28.84
C ALA A 28 -14.05 1.81 -27.70
N TYR A 29 -13.67 1.56 -26.44
CA TYR A 29 -14.45 1.88 -25.24
C TYR A 29 -13.96 3.14 -24.50
N GLY A 30 -12.94 3.84 -25.02
CA GLY A 30 -12.41 5.06 -24.42
C GLY A 30 -10.89 5.06 -24.25
N ARG A 31 -10.39 5.79 -23.24
CA ARG A 31 -8.95 5.81 -22.91
C ARG A 31 -8.60 4.58 -22.07
N GLY A 32 -7.65 3.80 -22.52
CA GLY A 32 -7.03 2.71 -21.77
C GLY A 32 -5.65 3.11 -21.24
N VAL A 33 -5.23 2.41 -20.18
CA VAL A 33 -3.87 2.48 -19.63
C VAL A 33 -3.30 1.07 -19.59
N SER A 34 -2.06 0.91 -20.05
CA SER A 34 -1.28 -0.32 -19.91
C SER A 34 -0.14 -0.04 -18.93
N PHE A 35 0.12 -0.96 -18.02
CA PHE A 35 1.22 -0.87 -17.07
C PHE A 35 2.29 -1.89 -17.45
N ASP A 36 3.56 -1.50 -17.37
CA ASP A 36 4.67 -2.39 -17.70
C ASP A 36 4.82 -3.53 -16.66
N ASP A 37 4.61 -3.20 -15.37
CA ASP A 37 4.77 -4.10 -14.23
C ASP A 37 3.81 -3.67 -13.12
N ILE A 38 2.55 -4.11 -13.20
CA ILE A 38 1.51 -3.74 -12.23
C ILE A 38 1.78 -4.31 -10.84
N GLU A 39 2.30 -5.54 -10.76
CA GLU A 39 2.64 -6.20 -9.50
C GLU A 39 3.75 -5.44 -8.77
N GLY A 40 4.75 -4.96 -9.50
CA GLY A 40 5.80 -4.11 -8.95
C GLY A 40 5.30 -2.76 -8.45
N VAL A 41 4.31 -2.14 -9.10
CA VAL A 41 3.65 -0.92 -8.60
C VAL A 41 3.03 -1.22 -7.24
N HIS A 42 2.20 -2.26 -7.17
CA HIS A 42 1.49 -2.67 -5.98
C HIS A 42 2.45 -2.99 -4.81
N ARG A 43 3.50 -3.77 -5.07
CA ARG A 43 4.56 -4.07 -4.10
C ARG A 43 5.29 -2.82 -3.60
N ALA A 44 5.54 -1.83 -4.45
CA ALA A 44 6.18 -0.58 -4.05
C ALA A 44 5.27 0.29 -3.19
N ILE A 45 3.97 0.36 -3.50
CA ILE A 45 2.97 1.04 -2.65
C ILE A 45 2.93 0.36 -1.28
N ALA A 46 2.79 -0.97 -1.25
CA ALA A 46 2.68 -1.74 -0.01
C ALA A 46 3.92 -1.57 0.87
N ARG A 47 5.12 -1.67 0.28
CA ARG A 47 6.39 -1.41 0.98
C ARG A 47 6.41 -0.02 1.60
N HIS A 48 6.03 1.01 0.83
CA HIS A 48 5.97 2.37 1.36
C HIS A 48 5.00 2.48 2.55
N LEU A 49 3.79 1.92 2.45
CA LEU A 49 2.81 1.94 3.53
C LEU A 49 3.26 1.19 4.78
N VAL A 50 4.02 0.12 4.62
CA VAL A 50 4.58 -0.65 5.73
C VAL A 50 5.70 0.13 6.44
N GLU A 51 6.47 0.92 5.71
CA GLU A 51 7.62 1.67 6.22
C GLU A 51 7.29 3.10 6.70
N VAL A 52 6.23 3.71 6.16
CA VAL A 52 5.89 5.12 6.45
C VAL A 52 5.53 5.32 7.93
N PRO A 53 6.00 6.41 8.57
CA PRO A 53 5.56 6.79 9.91
C PRO A 53 4.05 7.08 9.96
N GLY A 54 3.44 6.87 11.12
CA GLY A 54 2.00 7.08 11.34
C GLY A 54 1.18 5.78 11.32
N GLY A 55 -0.05 5.87 11.82
CA GLY A 55 -1.01 4.78 11.76
C GLY A 55 -1.64 4.67 10.37
N LEU A 56 -1.91 3.44 9.93
CA LEU A 56 -2.67 3.15 8.72
C LEU A 56 -4.10 3.68 8.89
N ASP A 57 -4.57 4.36 7.86
CA ASP A 57 -5.99 4.64 7.71
C ASP A 57 -6.74 3.44 7.11
N GLY A 58 -8.08 3.56 7.03
CA GLY A 58 -8.94 2.51 6.52
C GLY A 58 -8.62 2.07 5.09
N SER A 59 -8.30 3.00 4.19
CA SER A 59 -7.97 2.65 2.80
C SER A 59 -6.60 2.00 2.67
N GLN A 60 -5.62 2.43 3.47
CA GLN A 60 -4.29 1.83 3.51
C GLN A 60 -4.35 0.42 4.11
N LEU A 61 -5.13 0.21 5.18
CA LEU A 61 -5.41 -1.11 5.72
C LEU A 61 -6.08 -2.02 4.68
N ARG A 62 -7.10 -1.51 3.99
CA ARG A 62 -7.80 -2.24 2.90
C ARG A 62 -6.86 -2.62 1.77
N PHE A 63 -5.97 -1.70 1.38
CA PHE A 63 -4.97 -1.94 0.36
C PHE A 63 -4.04 -3.09 0.78
N LEU A 64 -3.37 -2.98 1.93
CA LEU A 64 -2.45 -4.02 2.42
C LEU A 64 -3.13 -5.38 2.64
N ARG A 65 -4.40 -5.39 3.08
CA ARG A 65 -5.17 -6.64 3.21
C ARG A 65 -5.34 -7.34 1.85
N LYS A 66 -5.67 -6.57 0.81
CA LYS A 66 -5.83 -7.12 -0.55
C LYS A 66 -4.50 -7.60 -1.12
N GLU A 67 -3.41 -6.92 -0.82
CA GLU A 67 -2.05 -7.37 -1.20
C GLU A 67 -1.65 -8.70 -0.55
N LEU A 68 -2.33 -9.11 0.53
CA LEU A 68 -2.18 -10.40 1.19
C LEU A 68 -3.23 -11.43 0.71
N ASP A 69 -4.07 -11.10 -0.28
CA ASP A 69 -5.20 -11.91 -0.75
C ASP A 69 -6.18 -12.33 0.36
N LEU A 70 -6.31 -11.50 1.40
CA LEU A 70 -7.19 -11.76 2.54
C LEU A 70 -8.58 -11.15 2.34
N SER A 71 -9.64 -11.88 2.69
CA SER A 71 -10.98 -11.32 2.89
C SER A 71 -11.04 -10.49 4.20
N GLN A 72 -12.10 -9.70 4.40
CA GLN A 72 -12.30 -8.98 5.66
C GLN A 72 -12.38 -9.96 6.84
N ALA A 73 -13.13 -11.07 6.68
CA ALA A 73 -13.19 -12.16 7.65
C ALA A 73 -11.82 -12.85 7.86
N GLY A 74 -11.03 -13.03 6.80
CA GLY A 74 -9.70 -13.63 6.88
C GLY A 74 -8.74 -12.79 7.71
N LEU A 75 -8.69 -11.47 7.47
CA LEU A 75 -7.90 -10.56 8.30
C LEU A 75 -8.41 -10.51 9.74
N ALA A 76 -9.74 -10.48 9.93
CA ALA A 76 -10.35 -10.47 11.25
C ALA A 76 -9.94 -11.69 12.08
N SER A 77 -9.99 -12.89 11.48
CA SER A 77 -9.58 -14.14 12.11
C SER A 77 -8.11 -14.13 12.53
N LEU A 78 -7.20 -13.63 11.67
CA LEU A 78 -5.78 -13.53 11.99
C LEU A 78 -5.49 -12.56 13.14
N LEU A 79 -6.26 -11.48 13.24
CA LEU A 79 -6.06 -10.43 14.24
C LEU A 79 -6.89 -10.63 15.53
N GLY A 80 -7.76 -11.64 15.58
CA GLY A 80 -8.63 -11.89 16.73
C GLY A 80 -9.79 -10.91 16.86
N TYR A 81 -10.32 -10.41 15.75
CA TYR A 81 -11.49 -9.52 15.68
C TYR A 81 -12.64 -10.17 14.89
N ASP A 82 -13.81 -9.54 14.90
CA ASP A 82 -14.91 -9.86 14.01
C ASP A 82 -14.80 -9.14 12.65
N GLU A 83 -15.45 -9.68 11.62
CA GLU A 83 -15.44 -9.11 10.27
C GLU A 83 -15.99 -7.68 10.22
N GLN A 84 -17.02 -7.36 11.01
CA GLN A 84 -17.62 -6.03 11.01
C GLN A 84 -16.65 -4.98 11.56
N THR A 85 -15.84 -5.33 12.55
CA THR A 85 -14.77 -4.47 13.08
C THR A 85 -13.77 -4.10 11.99
N VAL A 86 -13.29 -5.06 11.21
CA VAL A 86 -12.40 -4.78 10.05
C VAL A 86 -13.11 -3.90 9.02
N SER A 87 -14.36 -4.20 8.69
CA SER A 87 -15.15 -3.40 7.74
C SER A 87 -15.32 -1.94 8.20
N ARG A 88 -15.54 -1.71 9.50
CA ARG A 88 -15.65 -0.37 10.09
C ARG A 88 -14.34 0.41 10.01
N TRP A 89 -13.20 -0.26 10.20
CA TRP A 89 -11.88 0.35 10.00
C TRP A 89 -11.69 0.79 8.55
N GLU A 90 -11.97 -0.07 7.58
CA GLU A 90 -11.79 0.24 6.16
C GLU A 90 -12.65 1.40 5.68
N ARG A 91 -13.82 1.57 6.29
CA ARG A 91 -14.78 2.65 6.00
C ARG A 91 -14.51 3.92 6.82
N ALA A 92 -13.44 3.95 7.61
CA ALA A 92 -13.11 5.04 8.54
C ALA A 92 -14.24 5.37 9.55
N VAL A 93 -15.10 4.39 9.87
CA VAL A 93 -16.16 4.51 10.90
C VAL A 93 -15.54 4.38 12.30
N SER A 94 -14.45 3.64 12.43
CA SER A 94 -13.61 3.58 13.62
C SER A 94 -12.13 3.54 13.22
N THR A 95 -11.26 3.94 14.15
CA THR A 95 -9.81 3.97 13.92
C THR A 95 -9.21 2.56 13.97
N VAL A 96 -8.16 2.34 13.19
CA VAL A 96 -7.35 1.12 13.24
C VAL A 96 -6.56 1.12 14.56
N PRO A 97 -6.70 0.09 15.42
CA PRO A 97 -5.88 -0.02 16.61
C PRO A 97 -4.39 -0.16 16.27
N PRO A 98 -3.46 0.48 17.01
CA PRO A 98 -2.03 0.38 16.72
C PRO A 98 -1.48 -1.04 16.70
N ALA A 99 -2.08 -1.97 17.47
CA ALA A 99 -1.70 -3.38 17.44
C ALA A 99 -2.07 -4.05 16.11
N ALA A 100 -3.31 -3.84 15.63
CA ALA A 100 -3.80 -4.37 14.36
C ALA A 100 -2.97 -3.84 13.17
N ASP A 101 -2.67 -2.54 13.17
CA ASP A 101 -1.76 -1.92 12.20
C ASP A 101 -0.40 -2.64 12.16
N ARG A 102 0.29 -2.74 13.31
CA ARG A 102 1.63 -3.33 13.39
C ARG A 102 1.65 -4.79 12.96
N LEU A 103 0.62 -5.55 13.32
CA LEU A 103 0.47 -6.94 12.93
C LEU A 103 0.25 -7.08 11.43
N LEU A 104 -0.62 -6.27 10.82
CA LEU A 104 -0.84 -6.28 9.37
C LEU A 104 0.46 -5.95 8.62
N ARG A 105 1.23 -4.95 9.08
CA ARG A 105 2.53 -4.63 8.50
C ARG A 105 3.54 -5.76 8.64
N ALA A 106 3.53 -6.46 9.77
CA ALA A 106 4.40 -7.62 10.01
C ALA A 106 4.04 -8.79 9.08
N LEU A 107 2.75 -9.11 8.94
CA LEU A 107 2.25 -10.15 8.03
C LEU A 107 2.64 -9.86 6.58
N TRP A 108 2.51 -8.61 6.14
CA TRP A 108 2.93 -8.24 4.79
C TRP A 108 4.44 -8.46 4.57
N ARG A 109 5.29 -8.05 5.51
CA ARG A 109 6.75 -8.27 5.40
C ARG A 109 7.12 -9.75 5.39
N GLU A 110 6.48 -10.54 6.24
CA GLU A 110 6.66 -12.00 6.25
C GLU A 110 6.28 -12.61 4.89
N ALA A 111 5.13 -12.22 4.32
CA ALA A 111 4.66 -12.72 3.04
C ALA A 111 5.61 -12.39 1.87
N GLN A 112 6.43 -11.34 1.98
CA GLN A 112 7.49 -11.03 1.00
C GLN A 112 8.75 -11.91 1.14
N GLY A 113 8.78 -12.84 2.10
CA GLY A 113 9.95 -13.68 2.38
C GLY A 113 11.12 -12.92 3.01
N GLU A 114 10.87 -11.72 3.54
CA GLU A 114 11.90 -10.95 4.24
C GLU A 114 12.10 -11.51 5.65
N GLY A 115 13.34 -11.79 6.02
CA GLY A 115 13.66 -12.17 7.40
C GLY A 115 13.12 -11.14 8.40
N LEU A 116 12.14 -11.53 9.21
CA LEU A 116 11.43 -10.62 10.11
C LEU A 116 11.93 -10.76 11.55
N HIS A 117 12.77 -9.82 11.97
CA HIS A 117 13.02 -9.59 13.39
C HIS A 117 11.88 -8.77 14.00
N LEU A 118 10.78 -9.44 14.36
CA LEU A 118 9.50 -8.82 14.75
C LEU A 118 9.66 -7.73 15.82
N ARG A 119 10.42 -7.99 16.89
CA ARG A 119 10.66 -7.01 17.97
C ARG A 119 11.33 -5.73 17.45
N ASN A 120 12.34 -5.86 16.61
CA ASN A 120 13.05 -4.72 16.02
C ASN A 120 12.14 -3.96 15.06
N PHE A 121 11.34 -4.68 14.28
CA PHE A 121 10.40 -4.09 13.35
C PHE A 121 9.31 -3.28 14.08
N ILE A 122 8.63 -3.89 15.05
CA ILE A 122 7.62 -3.20 15.87
C ILE A 122 8.23 -2.02 16.63
N GLY A 123 9.43 -2.20 17.19
CA GLY A 123 10.18 -1.13 17.85
C GLY A 123 10.48 0.03 16.91
N SER A 124 10.82 -0.24 15.65
CA SER A 124 11.07 0.79 14.65
C SER A 124 9.83 1.63 14.34
N LEU A 125 8.62 1.07 14.48
CA LEU A 125 7.35 1.76 14.29
C LEU A 125 6.94 2.60 15.51
N ALA A 126 7.48 2.31 16.70
CA ALA A 126 7.21 3.08 17.89
C ALA A 126 7.85 4.49 17.81
N GLY A 127 7.10 5.53 18.20
CA GLY A 127 7.58 6.92 18.17
C GLY A 127 7.44 7.64 16.82
N ARG A 128 6.93 6.97 15.78
CA ARG A 128 6.67 7.57 14.47
C ARG A 128 5.31 8.31 14.46
N SER A 129 5.32 9.57 14.90
CA SER A 129 4.14 10.45 14.82
C SER A 129 4.12 11.17 13.47
N GLY A 130 3.19 10.78 12.59
CA GLY A 130 3.00 11.40 11.28
C GLY A 130 1.58 11.15 10.79
N THR A 131 0.79 12.20 10.63
CA THR A 131 -0.64 12.10 10.29
C THR A 131 -0.96 12.62 8.89
N ALA A 132 0.02 13.20 8.19
CA ALA A 132 -0.22 13.76 6.87
C ALA A 132 -0.18 12.66 5.80
N ARG A 133 -1.33 12.37 5.17
CA ARG A 133 -1.37 11.67 3.87
C ARG A 133 -0.55 12.47 2.87
N ARG A 134 0.67 12.00 2.61
CA ARG A 134 1.56 12.61 1.62
C ARG A 134 1.26 12.04 0.23
N ARG A 135 1.52 12.85 -0.79
CA ARG A 135 1.49 12.42 -2.18
C ARG A 135 2.54 11.31 -2.38
N ILE A 136 2.10 10.14 -2.80
CA ILE A 136 2.99 9.03 -3.19
C ILE A 136 3.20 9.16 -4.69
N VAL A 137 4.45 9.39 -5.11
CA VAL A 137 4.82 9.38 -6.52
C VAL A 137 5.78 8.22 -6.73
N LEU A 138 5.46 7.32 -7.65
CA LEU A 138 6.28 6.17 -8.00
C LEU A 138 6.93 6.36 -9.36
N GLN A 139 8.16 5.87 -9.49
CA GLN A 139 8.92 5.81 -10.73
C GLN A 139 9.62 4.45 -10.83
N ARG A 140 9.94 4.00 -12.05
CA ARG A 140 10.72 2.79 -12.25
C ARG A 140 12.13 2.97 -11.68
N ALA A 141 12.67 1.92 -11.08
CA ALA A 141 14.06 1.92 -10.65
C ALA A 141 15.00 1.99 -11.87
N PRO A 142 16.07 2.80 -11.83
CA PRO A 142 16.97 2.95 -12.98
C PRO A 142 17.71 1.64 -13.25
N ARG A 143 17.43 1.02 -14.41
CA ARG A 143 18.11 -0.02 -15.23
C ARG A 143 19.00 -1.12 -14.60
N ARG A 144 19.26 -1.15 -13.30
CA ARG A 144 20.10 -2.13 -12.58
C ARG A 144 19.37 -2.82 -11.42
N LYS A 145 18.17 -2.36 -11.05
CA LYS A 145 17.28 -3.03 -10.09
C LYS A 145 15.92 -3.17 -10.77
N GLU A 146 15.42 -4.38 -10.87
CA GLU A 146 14.03 -4.62 -11.29
C GLU A 146 13.09 -4.01 -10.23
N GLY A 147 12.03 -3.33 -10.67
CA GLY A 147 10.96 -2.84 -9.79
C GLY A 147 10.72 -1.33 -9.78
N TRP A 148 9.79 -0.91 -8.93
CA TRP A 148 9.33 0.47 -8.74
C TRP A 148 9.85 1.05 -7.42
N GLN A 149 10.07 2.37 -7.39
CA GLN A 149 10.53 3.11 -6.21
C GLN A 149 9.81 4.45 -6.09
N LEU A 150 9.84 5.06 -4.91
CA LEU A 150 9.35 6.44 -4.74
C LEU A 150 10.20 7.40 -5.57
N ALA A 151 9.56 8.32 -6.26
CA ALA A 151 10.22 9.47 -6.86
C ALA A 151 10.67 10.42 -5.73
N ALA A 152 11.93 10.85 -5.80
CA ALA A 152 12.53 11.79 -4.85
C ALA A 152 11.95 13.22 -5.01
#